data_AF-A0A0B8PC40-F1
#
_entry.id   AF-A0A0B8PC40-F1
#
_cell.length_a   1.000
_cell.length_b   1.000
_cell.length_c   1.000
_cell.angle_alpha   90.00
_cell.angle_beta   90.00
_cell.angle_gamma   90.00
#
_symmetry.space_group_name_H-M   'P 1'
#
loop_
_entity.id
_entity.type
_entity.pdbx_description
1 polymer ?
#
loop_
_entity_poly.entity_id
_entity_poly.type
_entity_poly.pdbx_seq_one_letter_code
_entity_poly.pdbx_strand_id
1 'polypeptide(L)'
;MVFGIGYADDLLKAEKILTDIVVAHPAVLKTPEPNIRVHTLNTSSVDFIVRPWVKTDDYWDVYWDVTKEVKLTFDREGISIPFPQQDVHLHMVDKPET
;
A
#
# COMPACT_ATOMS: atom_id res chain seq x y z
N MET A 1 2.61 -9.05 -3.22
CA MET A 1 2.52 -8.10 -2.09
C MET A 1 1.21 -7.30 -2.18
N VAL A 2 0.70 -6.82 -1.05
CA VAL A 2 -0.46 -5.90 -1.01
C VAL A 2 -0.02 -4.67 -0.23
N PHE A 3 -0.28 -3.48 -0.77
CA PHE A 3 0.07 -2.21 -0.15
C PHE A 3 -1.16 -1.31 -0.11
N GLY A 4 -1.53 -0.86 1.09
CA GLY A 4 -2.65 0.04 1.31
C GLY A 4 -2.20 1.49 1.34
N ILE A 5 -2.99 2.38 0.75
CA ILE A 5 -2.88 3.84 0.89
C ILE A 5 -4.13 4.39 1.56
N GLY A 6 -4.04 5.59 2.14
CA GLY A 6 -5.21 6.27 2.68
C GLY A 6 -6.19 6.69 1.59
N TYR A 7 -7.48 6.81 1.92
CA TYR A 7 -8.51 7.24 0.96
C TYR A 7 -8.32 8.66 0.42
N ALA A 8 -7.57 9.50 1.12
CA ALA A 8 -7.27 10.87 0.71
C ALA A 8 -6.00 10.99 -0.15
N ASP A 9 -5.21 9.92 -0.29
CA ASP A 9 -3.98 9.94 -1.07
C ASP A 9 -4.27 9.93 -2.58
N ASP A 10 -3.31 10.45 -3.37
CA ASP A 10 -3.39 10.40 -4.82
C ASP A 10 -3.12 8.97 -5.32
N LEU A 11 -4.19 8.34 -5.80
CA LEU A 11 -4.20 7.00 -6.35
C LEU A 11 -3.21 6.81 -7.51
N LEU A 12 -3.18 7.74 -8.47
CA LEU A 12 -2.36 7.64 -9.67
C LEU A 12 -0.88 7.86 -9.32
N LYS A 13 -0.60 8.75 -8.37
CA LYS A 13 0.75 8.93 -7.83
C LYS A 13 1.24 7.64 -7.16
N ALA A 14 0.43 7.02 -6.30
CA ALA A 14 0.77 5.78 -5.63
C ALA A 14 1.02 4.63 -6.63
N GLU A 15 0.15 4.44 -7.63
CA GLU A 15 0.31 3.43 -8.68
C GLU A 15 1.61 3.63 -9.46
N LYS A 16 1.94 4.87 -9.82
CA LYS A 16 3.17 5.20 -10.51
C LYS A 16 4.40 4.86 -9.66
N ILE A 17 4.41 5.26 -8.39
CA ILE A 17 5.52 4.96 -7.46
C ILE A 17 5.73 3.44 -7.35
N LEU A 18 4.66 2.68 -7.12
CA LEU A 18 4.74 1.22 -7.02
C LEU A 18 5.30 0.60 -8.31
N THR A 19 4.88 1.12 -9.46
CA THR A 19 5.38 0.68 -10.77
C THR A 19 6.86 0.97 -10.95
N ASP A 20 7.29 2.20 -10.65
CA ASP A 20 8.68 2.61 -10.79
C ASP A 20 9.61 1.77 -9.90
N ILE A 21 9.22 1.52 -8.64
CA ILE A 21 9.98 0.70 -7.69
C ILE A 21 10.15 -0.73 -8.22
N VAL A 22 9.05 -1.34 -8.67
CA VAL A 22 9.07 -2.73 -9.15
C VAL A 22 9.90 -2.88 -10.41
N VAL A 23 9.74 -1.96 -11.37
CA VAL A 23 10.47 -1.99 -12.65
C VAL A 23 11.95 -1.67 -12.48
N ALA A 24 12.31 -0.87 -11.46
CA ALA A 24 13.71 -0.56 -11.15
C ALA A 24 14.47 -1.72 -10.49
N HIS A 25 13.78 -2.68 -9.87
CA HIS A 25 14.43 -3.77 -9.17
C HIS A 25 15.12 -4.74 -10.15
N PRO A 26 16.42 -5.03 -10.00
CA PRO A 26 17.21 -5.73 -11.01
C PRO A 26 16.79 -7.20 -11.25
N ALA A 27 16.25 -7.86 -10.23
CA ALA A 27 15.76 -9.24 -10.33
C ALA A 27 14.30 -9.37 -10.81
N VAL A 28 13.62 -8.26 -11.10
CA VAL A 28 12.26 -8.29 -11.67
C VAL A 28 12.33 -8.45 -13.19
N LEU A 29 11.59 -9.43 -13.70
CA LEU A 29 11.47 -9.70 -15.13
C LEU A 29 10.57 -8.66 -15.79
N LYS A 30 10.99 -8.17 -16.96
CA LYS A 30 10.19 -7.25 -17.79
C LYS A 30 9.11 -7.97 -18.60
N THR A 31 9.28 -9.26 -18.84
CA THR A 31 8.34 -10.09 -19.59
C THR A 31 8.21 -11.42 -18.85
N PRO A 32 7.00 -11.77 -18.34
CA PRO A 32 5.77 -10.99 -18.42
C PRO A 32 5.83 -9.69 -17.59
N GLU A 33 5.00 -8.70 -17.93
CA GLU A 33 4.94 -7.44 -17.19
C GLU A 33 4.40 -7.65 -15.76
N PRO A 34 4.87 -6.87 -14.77
CA PRO A 34 4.33 -6.89 -13.43
C PRO A 34 2.86 -6.44 -13.42
N ASN A 35 2.04 -7.11 -12.62
CA ASN A 35 0.64 -6.71 -12.42
C ASN A 35 0.53 -5.81 -11.19
N ILE A 36 0.19 -4.55 -11.41
CA ILE A 36 -0.01 -3.53 -10.38
C ILE A 36 -1.37 -2.90 -10.61
N ARG A 37 -2.32 -3.12 -9.69
CA ARG A 37 -3.71 -2.67 -9.83
C ARG A 37 -4.32 -2.35 -8.47
N VAL A 38 -5.35 -1.51 -8.47
CA VAL A 38 -6.25 -1.39 -7.32
C VAL A 38 -7.00 -2.70 -7.14
N HIS A 39 -6.89 -3.29 -5.97
CA HIS A 39 -7.45 -4.59 -5.64
C HIS A 39 -8.78 -4.46 -4.91
N THR A 40 -8.85 -3.62 -3.89
CA THR A 40 -10.02 -3.52 -3.01
C THR A 40 -10.06 -2.16 -2.30
N LEU A 41 -11.26 -1.66 -2.06
CA LEU A 41 -11.54 -0.55 -1.15
C LEU A 41 -11.87 -1.15 0.22
N ASN A 42 -10.93 -1.10 1.15
CA ASN A 42 -10.99 -1.75 2.46
C ASN A 42 -11.47 -0.75 3.54
N THR A 43 -11.67 -1.18 4.78
CA THR A 43 -12.29 -0.36 5.84
C THR A 43 -11.56 0.96 6.10
N SER A 44 -10.23 0.99 6.00
CA SER A 44 -9.43 2.20 6.24
C SER A 44 -8.38 2.47 5.15
N SER A 45 -8.38 1.70 4.06
CA SER A 45 -7.36 1.76 3.02
C SER A 45 -7.90 1.48 1.62
N VAL A 46 -7.22 2.01 0.61
CA VAL A 46 -7.31 1.55 -0.78
C VAL A 46 -6.13 0.63 -1.02
N ASP A 47 -6.40 -0.65 -1.26
CA ASP A 47 -5.37 -1.68 -1.35
C ASP A 47 -4.96 -1.93 -2.81
N PHE A 48 -3.66 -1.84 -3.08
CA PHE A 48 -3.04 -2.23 -4.33
C PHE A 48 -2.54 -3.66 -4.27
N ILE A 49 -2.78 -4.43 -5.33
CA ILE A 49 -2.09 -5.69 -5.58
C ILE A 49 -0.84 -5.42 -6.41
N VAL A 50 0.32 -5.89 -5.93
CA VAL A 50 1.60 -5.79 -6.62
C VAL A 50 2.18 -7.18 -6.83
N ARG A 51 2.32 -7.59 -8.10
CA ARG A 51 2.75 -8.93 -8.53
C ARG A 51 3.83 -8.83 -9.62
N PRO A 52 5.10 -8.67 -9.23
CA PRO A 52 6.21 -8.83 -10.17
C PRO A 52 6.45 -10.29 -10.54
N TRP A 53 7.02 -10.50 -11.72
CA TRP A 53 7.58 -11.79 -12.12
C TRP A 53 9.07 -11.81 -11.79
N VAL A 54 9.51 -12.88 -11.13
CA VAL A 54 10.88 -13.06 -10.63
C VAL A 54 11.27 -14.53 -10.76
N LYS A 55 12.57 -14.83 -10.74
CA LYS A 55 13.01 -16.22 -10.58
C LYS A 55 12.70 -16.68 -9.16
N THR A 56 12.49 -17.99 -9.00
CA THR A 56 12.20 -18.59 -7.69
C THR A 56 13.28 -18.28 -6.65
N ASP A 57 14.55 -18.31 -7.06
CA ASP A 57 15.69 -18.08 -6.17
C ASP A 57 15.74 -16.62 -5.66
N ASP A 58 15.27 -15.67 -6.46
CA ASP A 58 15.29 -14.23 -6.14
C ASP A 58 14.03 -13.77 -5.39
N TYR A 59 13.04 -14.66 -5.19
CA TYR A 59 11.69 -14.29 -4.77
C TYR A 59 11.66 -13.52 -3.44
N TRP A 60 12.36 -14.05 -2.44
CA TRP A 60 12.33 -13.47 -1.09
C TRP A 60 13.11 -12.17 -1.00
N ASP A 61 14.25 -12.08 -1.70
CA ASP A 61 15.04 -10.86 -1.78
C ASP A 61 14.22 -9.75 -2.43
N VAL A 62 13.59 -10.01 -3.57
CA VAL A 62 12.69 -9.04 -4.22
C VAL A 62 11.52 -8.67 -3.31
N TYR A 63 10.91 -9.63 -2.62
CA TYR A 63 9.79 -9.37 -1.73
C TYR A 63 10.16 -8.38 -0.63
N TRP A 64 11.30 -8.59 0.04
CA TRP A 64 11.74 -7.73 1.14
C TRP A 64 12.26 -6.38 0.64
N ASP A 65 13.04 -6.37 -0.44
CA ASP A 65 13.60 -5.15 -1.00
C ASP A 65 12.51 -4.22 -1.52
N VAL A 66 11.55 -4.74 -2.29
CA VAL A 66 10.41 -3.96 -2.77
C VAL A 66 9.56 -3.47 -1.59
N THR A 67 9.28 -4.31 -0.60
CA THR A 67 8.49 -3.89 0.58
C THR A 67 9.15 -2.74 1.34
N LYS A 68 10.47 -2.82 1.54
CA LYS A 68 11.26 -1.77 2.20
C LYS A 68 11.27 -0.49 1.36
N GLU A 69 11.52 -0.59 0.07
CA GLU A 69 11.60 0.57 -0.82
C GLU A 69 10.26 1.28 -0.97
N VAL A 70 9.15 0.53 -1.01
CA VAL A 70 7.79 1.09 -0.99
C VAL A 70 7.58 1.93 0.27
N LYS A 71 7.93 1.41 1.45
CA LYS A 71 7.79 2.18 2.71
C LYS A 71 8.59 3.47 2.66
N LEU A 72 9.87 3.39 2.30
CA LEU A 72 10.77 4.55 2.26
C LEU A 72 10.32 5.60 1.25
N THR A 73 9.88 5.16 0.07
CA THR A 73 9.44 6.08 -0.98
C THR A 73 8.07 6.68 -0.66
N PHE A 74 7.13 5.92 -0.10
CA PHE A 74 5.85 6.46 0.33
C PHE A 74 6.03 7.56 1.38
N ASP A 75 6.91 7.34 2.37
CA ASP A 75 7.25 8.36 3.37
C ASP A 75 7.82 9.63 2.72
N ARG A 76 8.75 9.47 1.77
CA ARG A 76 9.39 10.59 1.05
C ARG A 76 8.39 11.36 0.17
N GLU A 77 7.46 10.64 -0.45
CA GLU A 77 6.49 11.18 -1.40
C GLU A 77 5.19 11.65 -0.75
N GLY A 78 5.05 11.48 0.56
CA GLY A 78 3.88 11.89 1.34
C GLY A 78 2.64 11.03 1.10
N ILE A 79 2.81 9.77 0.70
CA ILE A 79 1.71 8.79 0.62
C ILE A 79 1.50 8.19 2.00
N SER A 80 0.29 8.30 2.54
CA SER A 80 -0.02 7.76 3.86
C SER A 80 -0.17 6.25 3.81
N ILE A 81 0.42 5.55 4.79
CA ILE A 81 0.13 4.14 5.05
C ILE A 81 -0.88 4.10 6.18
N PRO A 82 -2.14 3.72 5.90
CA PRO A 82 -3.22 3.83 6.86
C PRO A 82 -3.03 2.84 8.00
N PHE A 83 -3.20 3.34 9.22
CA PHE A 83 -3.46 2.51 10.39
C PHE A 83 -4.97 2.28 10.51
N PRO A 84 -5.41 1.20 11.19
CA PRO A 84 -6.82 1.01 11.50
C PRO A 84 -7.40 2.26 12.15
N GLN A 85 -8.38 2.89 11.50
CA GLN A 85 -9.12 4.02 12.04
C GLN A 85 -10.40 3.54 12.70
N GLN A 86 -10.75 4.14 13.84
CA GLN A 86 -12.00 3.85 14.56
C GLN A 86 -12.66 5.16 14.95
N ASP A 87 -13.82 5.44 14.36
CA ASP A 87 -14.64 6.59 14.73
C ASP A 87 -15.44 6.28 16.00
N VAL A 88 -15.26 7.09 17.04
CA VAL A 88 -15.99 6.95 18.32
C VAL A 88 -17.05 8.03 18.41
N HIS A 89 -18.32 7.63 18.33
CA HIS A 89 -19.46 8.50 18.58
C HIS A 89 -19.82 8.44 20.08
N LEU A 90 -19.51 9.52 20.82
CA LEU A 90 -19.83 9.62 22.24
C LEU A 90 -21.26 10.14 22.44
N HIS A 91 -22.13 9.28 22.94
CA HIS A 91 -23.46 9.68 23.41
C HIS A 91 -23.39 9.98 24.91
N MET A 92 -23.40 11.27 25.27
CA MET A 92 -23.49 11.69 26.67
C MET A 92 -24.94 11.52 27.13
N VAL A 93 -25.14 10.68 28.16
CA VAL A 93 -26.45 10.54 28.81
C VAL A 93 -26.45 11.47 30.02
N ASP A 94 -27.34 12.46 30.02
CA ASP A 94 -27.49 13.36 31.16
C ASP A 94 -27.91 12.58 32.41
N LYS A 95 -27.22 12.86 33.52
CA LYS A 95 -27.46 12.21 34.80
C LYS A 95 -28.83 12.65 35.33
N PRO A 96 -29.73 11.73 35.70
CA PRO A 96 -31.02 12.13 36.26
C PRO A 96 -30.79 12.91 37.57
N GLU A 97 -31.41 14.09 37.66
CA GLU A 97 -31.41 14.88 38.89
C GLU A 97 -32.06 14.06 40.02
N THR A 98 -31.38 14.07 41.18
CA THR A 98 -31.75 13.28 42.37
C THR A 98 -32.83 13.98 43.18
#